data_AF-A0A8T3XUL3-F1
#
_entry.id   AF-A0A8T3XUL3-F1
#
_cell.length_a   1.000
_cell.length_b   1.000
_cell.length_c   1.000
_cell.angle_alpha   90.00
_cell.angle_beta   90.00
_cell.angle_gamma   90.00
#
_symmetry.space_group_name_H-M   'P 1'
#
loop_
_entity.id
_entity.type
_entity.pdbx_description
1 polymer ?
#
loop_
_entity_poly.entity_id
_entity_poly.type
_entity_poly.pdbx_seq_one_letter_code
_entity_poly.pdbx_strand_id
1 'polypeptide(L)' 'MLEAERKYIKQVDEEILHASGESLQKLQEIDKSTQLNGHSFYDEYACALKKTPEEKLVTKTKTSDNKNYY' A
#
# COMPACT_ATOMS: atom_id res chain seq x y z
N MET A 1 -3.07 14.57 0.42
CA MET A 1 -2.88 13.48 -0.54
C MET A 1 -2.16 13.99 -1.78
N LEU A 2 -0.94 13.50 -1.96
CA LEU A 2 -0.12 13.71 -3.13
C LEU A 2 -0.73 12.99 -4.35
N GLU A 3 -0.42 13.46 -5.55
CA GLU A 3 -0.93 12.88 -6.79
C GLU A 3 -0.50 11.42 -6.97
N ALA A 4 0.70 11.07 -6.50
CA ALA A 4 1.22 9.71 -6.45
C ALA A 4 0.40 8.81 -5.51
N GLU A 5 0.02 9.30 -4.33
CA GLU A 5 -0.81 8.55 -3.37
C GLU A 5 -2.21 8.29 -3.96
N ARG A 6 -2.79 9.28 -4.63
CA ARG A 6 -4.09 9.13 -5.30
C ARG A 6 -4.03 8.10 -6.43
N LYS A 7 -2.94 8.09 -7.21
CA LYS A 7 -2.73 7.10 -8.28
C LYS A 7 -2.58 5.70 -7.71
N TYR A 8 -1.82 5.56 -6.63
CA TYR A 8 -1.65 4.29 -5.92
C TYR A 8 -2.98 3.75 -5.41
N ILE A 9 -3.76 4.56 -4.70
CA ILE A 9 -5.08 4.17 -4.19
C ILE A 9 -5.99 3.69 -5.33
N LYS A 10 -6.05 4.43 -6.44
CA LYS A 10 -6.83 4.00 -7.62
C LYS A 10 -6.37 2.67 -8.18
N GLN A 11 -5.05 2.42 -8.24
CA GLN A 11 -4.52 1.15 -8.71
C GLN A 11 -4.94 0.00 -7.79
N VAL A 12 -4.82 0.19 -6.47
CA VAL A 12 -5.24 -0.81 -5.48
C VAL A 12 -6.75 -1.08 -5.59
N ASP A 13 -7.56 -0.04 -5.75
CA ASP A 13 -9.01 -0.18 -5.90
C ASP A 13 -9.36 -1.00 -7.17
N GLU A 14 -8.68 -0.76 -8.30
CA GLU A 14 -8.85 -1.54 -9.53
C GLU A 14 -8.40 -3.00 -9.37
N GLU A 15 -7.30 -3.26 -8.66
CA GLU A 15 -6.86 -4.62 -8.35
C GLU A 15 -7.89 -5.37 -7.49
N ILE A 16 -8.47 -4.71 -6.50
CA ILE A 16 -9.53 -5.28 -5.64
C ILE A 16 -10.77 -5.60 -6.47
N LEU A 17 -11.19 -4.70 -7.37
CA LEU A 17 -12.37 -4.91 -8.22
C LEU A 17 -12.24 -6.13 -9.15
N HIS A 18 -11.03 -6.45 -9.58
CA HIS A 18 -10.75 -7.57 -10.49
C HIS A 18 -10.14 -8.80 -9.79
N ALA A 19 -9.97 -8.75 -8.46
CA ALA A 19 -9.35 -9.83 -7.69
C ALA A 19 -10.20 -11.10 -7.69
N SER A 20 -9.53 -12.25 -7.64
CA SER A 20 -10.20 -13.53 -7.39
C SER A 20 -10.72 -13.61 -5.95
N GLY A 21 -11.69 -14.49 -5.70
CA GLY A 21 -12.25 -14.68 -4.35
C GLY A 21 -11.20 -15.02 -3.28
N GLU A 22 -10.15 -15.78 -3.64
CA GLU A 22 -9.05 -16.10 -2.72
C GLU A 22 -8.22 -14.86 -2.38
N SER A 23 -7.94 -14.00 -3.37
CA SER A 23 -7.23 -12.75 -3.15
C SER A 23 -8.07 -11.77 -2.31
N LEU A 24 -9.37 -11.68 -2.58
CA LEU A 24 -10.32 -10.88 -1.79
C LEU A 24 -10.38 -11.33 -0.33
N GLN A 25 -10.29 -12.64 -0.07
CA GLN A 25 -10.26 -13.16 1.29
C GLN A 25 -9.01 -12.71 2.05
N LYS A 26 -7.84 -12.73 1.40
CA LYS A 26 -6.58 -12.21 1.98
C LYS A 26 -6.63 -10.69 2.20
N LEU A 27 -7.21 -9.94 1.26
CA LEU A 27 -7.45 -8.50 1.41
C LEU A 27 -8.35 -8.21 2.62
N GLN A 28 -9.40 -9.01 2.81
CA GLN A 28 -10.31 -8.87 3.95
C GLN A 28 -9.63 -9.17 5.30
N GLU A 29 -8.68 -10.10 5.33
CA GLU A 29 -7.88 -10.37 6.54
C GLU A 29 -6.98 -9.18 6.89
N ILE A 30 -6.36 -8.56 5.88
CA ILE A 30 -5.55 -7.35 6.05
C ILE A 30 -6.42 -6.19 6.54
N ASP A 31 -7.60 -5.97 5.95
CA ASP A 31 -8.55 -4.92 6.37
C ASP A 31 -9.03 -5.08 7.82
N LYS A 32 -9.31 -6.33 8.25
CA LYS A 32 -9.67 -6.60 9.65
C LYS A 32 -8.51 -6.33 10.59
N SER A 33 -7.29 -6.66 10.20
CA SER A 33 -6.06 -6.38 10.97
C SER A 33 -5.84 -4.87 11.12
N THR A 34 -5.91 -4.10 10.03
CA THR A 34 -5.70 -2.65 10.06
C THR A 34 -6.73 -1.93 10.90
N GLN A 35 -8.00 -2.32 10.82
CA GLN A 35 -9.08 -1.71 11.62
C GLN A 35 -8.86 -1.88 13.13
N LEU A 36 -8.21 -2.96 13.56
CA LEU A 36 -7.87 -3.18 14.97
C LEU A 36 -6.63 -2.40 15.42
N ASN A 37 -5.70 -2.11 14.49
CA ASN A 37 -4.43 -1.44 14.78
C ASN A 37 -4.46 0.08 14.49
N GLY A 38 -5.51 0.58 13.83
CA GLY A 38 -5.64 1.99 13.45
C GLY A 38 -4.72 2.41 12.28
N HIS A 39 -4.16 1.46 11.55
CA HIS A 39 -3.33 1.71 10.38
C HIS A 39 -4.18 1.86 9.11
N SER A 40 -3.62 2.54 8.10
CA SER A 40 -4.28 2.62 6.79
C SER A 40 -4.19 1.27 6.09
N PHE A 41 -5.33 0.79 5.58
CA PHE A 41 -5.40 -0.40 4.72
C PHE A 41 -4.34 -0.37 3.61
N TYR A 42 -4.21 0.77 2.92
CA TYR A 42 -3.30 0.92 1.78
C TYR A 42 -1.82 0.79 2.18
N ASP A 43 -1.45 1.20 3.39
CA ASP A 43 -0.08 1.08 3.89
C ASP A 43 0.26 -0.38 4.27
N GLU A 44 -0.70 -1.07 4.89
CA GLU A 44 -0.54 -2.47 5.30
C GLU A 44 -0.60 -3.41 4.09
N TYR A 45 -1.45 -3.10 3.10
CA TYR A 45 -1.51 -3.76 1.79
C TYR A 45 -0.17 -3.61 1.03
N ALA A 46 0.39 -2.39 0.96
CA ALA A 46 1.72 -2.18 0.38
C ALA A 46 2.81 -3.02 1.05
N CYS A 47 2.71 -3.24 2.37
CA CYS A 47 3.65 -4.07 3.11
C CYS A 47 3.41 -5.57 2.91
N ALA A 48 2.16 -5.99 2.75
CA ALA A 48 1.79 -7.38 2.45
C ALA A 48 2.28 -7.81 1.05
N LEU A 49 2.13 -6.94 0.04
CA LEU A 49 2.59 -7.20 -1.33
C LEU A 49 4.12 -7.26 -1.45
N LYS A 50 4.87 -6.59 -0.57
CA LYS A 50 6.35 -6.71 -0.52
C LYS A 50 6.84 -8.13 -0.18
N LYS A 51 5.96 -9.04 0.26
CA LYS A 51 6.29 -10.44 0.51
C LYS A 51 6.14 -11.34 -0.74
N THR A 52 5.59 -10.84 -1.84
CA THR A 52 5.53 -11.55 -3.14
C THR A 52 6.58 -10.99 -4.12
N PRO A 53 7.27 -11.82 -4.93
CA PRO A 53 8.53 -11.45 -5.59
C PRO A 53 8.39 -10.54 -6.82
N GLU A 54 7.23 -9.94 -7.06
CA GLU A 54 6.95 -9.19 -8.28
C GLU A 54 6.28 -7.85 -7.98
N GLU A 55 7.01 -6.87 -7.43
CA GLU A 55 7.01 -5.52 -8.02
C GLU A 55 8.14 -4.64 -7.46
N LYS A 56 9.22 -4.56 -8.24
CA LYS A 56 10.23 -3.51 -8.15
C LYS A 56 9.73 -2.25 -8.85
N LEU A 57 8.66 -1.61 -8.38
CA LEU A 57 8.31 -0.27 -8.82
C LEU A 57 7.98 0.58 -7.59
N VAL A 58 8.71 1.69 -7.44
CA VAL A 58 8.60 2.70 -6.37
C VAL A 58 9.32 2.36 -5.05
N THR A 59 10.59 1.99 -5.12
CA THR A 59 11.56 2.34 -4.05
C THR A 59 12.65 3.25 -4.60
N LYS A 60 12.26 4.48 -4.96
CA LYS A 60 13.15 5.64 -4.99
C LYS A 60 12.46 6.86 -4.38
N THR A 61 12.07 6.76 -3.12
CA THR A 61 12.09 7.91 -2.21
C THR A 61 12.96 7.52 -1.04
N LYS A 62 14.26 7.73 -1.25
CA LYS A 62 15.23 7.79 -0.16
C LYS A 62 14.75 8.87 0.81
N THR A 63 14.34 8.48 2.00
CA THR A 63 14.49 9.33 3.17
C THR A 63 15.99 9.45 3.44
N SER A 64 16.56 10.63 3.27
CA SER A 64 17.79 11.05 3.95
C SER A 64 17.80 12.57 3.99
N ASP A 65 17.49 13.04 5.19
CA ASP A 65 17.88 14.30 5.83
C ASP A 65 18.60 15.36 4.99
N ASN A 66 18.04 16.57 4.96
CA ASN A 66 18.87 17.73 5.25
C ASN A 66 18.05 18.85 5.90
N LYS A 67 18.22 19.01 7.20
CA LYS A 67 17.94 20.27 7.90
C LYS A 67 18.96 21.29 7.39
N ASN A 68 18.53 22.42 6.84
CA ASN A 68 19.30 23.65 6.99
C ASN A 68 18.38 24.85 7.01
N TYR A 69 18.33 25.46 8.20
CA TYR A 69 17.92 26.84 8.42
C TYR A 69 18.99 27.74 7.81
N TYR A 70 18.60 28.70 6.97
CA TYR A 70 19.11 30.08 6.93
C TYR A 70 18.11 30.94 6.18
#